data_AF-A0A7X8AK25-F1
#
_entry.id   AF-A0A7X8AK25-F1
#
_cell.length_a   1.000
_cell.length_b   1.000
_cell.length_c   1.000
_cell.angle_alpha   90.00
_cell.angle_beta   90.00
_cell.angle_gamma   90.00
#
_symmetry.space_group_name_H-M   'P 1'
#
loop_
_entity.id
_entity.type
_entity.pdbx_description
1 polymer ?
#
loop_
_entity_poly.entity_id
_entity_poly.type
_entity_poly.pdbx_seq_one_letter_code
_entity_poly.pdbx_strand_id
1 'polypeptide(L)'
;MHRIRWVCVLAFATIVAGVMALPQTAGNPSAPGGGADIRTQLLQEFGRLKIKAKGKPKTLPFDAVDKRLQAVATRYAELAANRPAATPAEVPIELTFAELFAPNREDCFVALSNTVIRLMPESALADLAIYAPDAQPVGTFSNTYTYSRTAVSSYTLHFFQYRTPDGRLSKTGPDLLLDRFRARWTDVRDRVCLSLPATE
;
A
#
# COMPACT_ATOMS: atom_id res chain seq x y z
N MET A 1 -38.58 -1.28 61.69
CA MET A 1 -40.05 -1.29 61.50
C MET A 1 -40.52 0.15 61.32
N HIS A 2 -40.88 0.57 60.11
CA HIS A 2 -41.85 1.64 59.88
C HIS A 2 -42.32 1.56 58.43
N ARG A 3 -43.62 1.31 58.27
CA ARG A 3 -44.35 1.22 57.00
C ARG A 3 -44.82 2.62 56.63
N ILE A 4 -44.69 3.02 55.37
CA ILE A 4 -45.43 4.16 54.82
C ILE A 4 -46.08 3.68 53.52
N ARG A 5 -47.41 3.58 53.56
CA ARG A 5 -48.33 3.36 52.44
C ARG A 5 -48.58 4.71 51.76
N TRP A 6 -48.55 4.76 50.43
CA TRP A 6 -49.23 5.81 49.67
C TRP A 6 -50.15 5.20 48.61
N VAL A 7 -51.33 5.81 48.52
CA VAL A 7 -52.55 5.39 47.85
C VAL A 7 -52.60 5.99 46.44
N CYS A 8 -53.30 5.29 45.55
CA CYS A 8 -53.57 5.60 44.14
C CYS A 8 -54.25 6.95 43.91
N VAL A 9 -53.97 7.60 42.77
CA VAL A 9 -54.97 8.36 42.02
C VAL A 9 -54.72 8.19 40.51
N LEU A 10 -55.67 7.52 39.83
CA LEU A 10 -55.88 7.60 38.39
C LEU A 10 -56.60 8.91 38.07
N ALA A 11 -56.13 9.66 37.08
CA ALA A 11 -56.90 10.73 36.46
C ALA A 11 -56.87 10.58 34.94
N PHE A 12 -58.05 10.29 34.40
CA PHE A 12 -58.39 10.42 32.98
C PHE A 12 -58.56 11.91 32.65
N ALA A 13 -58.02 12.36 31.51
CA ALA A 13 -58.46 13.59 30.85
C ALA A 13 -58.47 13.37 29.33
N THR A 14 -59.64 13.56 28.74
CA THR A 14 -59.98 13.45 27.32
C THR A 14 -59.72 14.74 26.55
N ILE A 15 -59.11 14.58 25.37
CA ILE A 15 -59.36 15.22 24.05
C ILE A 15 -59.48 16.75 23.98
N VAL A 16 -58.59 17.39 23.21
CA VAL A 16 -58.94 18.47 22.27
C VAL A 16 -58.20 18.25 20.95
N ALA A 17 -58.95 18.26 19.85
CA ALA A 17 -58.47 18.18 18.48
C ALA A 17 -57.77 19.49 18.06
N GLY A 18 -56.63 19.35 17.38
CA GLY A 18 -55.95 20.44 16.70
C GLY A 18 -55.25 19.92 15.45
N VAL A 19 -55.92 20.06 14.30
CA VAL A 19 -55.30 19.87 12.99
C VAL A 19 -54.31 21.02 12.77
N MET A 20 -53.02 20.68 12.76
CA MET A 20 -51.96 21.50 12.17
C MET A 20 -51.12 20.57 11.30
N ALA A 21 -51.38 20.60 10.00
CA ALA A 21 -50.47 20.08 9.00
C ALA A 21 -49.29 21.06 8.89
N LEU A 22 -48.07 20.57 9.14
CA LEU A 22 -46.80 21.24 8.87
C LEU A 22 -45.80 20.19 8.32
N PRO A 23 -44.81 20.62 7.53
CA PRO A 23 -44.37 19.94 6.32
C PRO A 23 -43.27 18.91 6.57
N GLN A 24 -43.04 18.09 5.54
CA GLN A 24 -41.88 17.23 5.43
C GLN A 24 -40.55 18.00 5.54
N THR A 25 -39.51 17.24 5.87
CA THR A 25 -38.07 17.45 5.58
C THR A 25 -37.20 17.91 6.75
N ALA A 26 -36.69 16.93 7.48
CA ALA A 26 -35.30 16.87 7.95
C ALA A 26 -35.01 15.37 8.11
N GLY A 27 -34.54 14.69 7.07
CA GLY A 27 -33.12 14.72 6.78
C GLY A 27 -32.38 14.15 7.98
N ASN A 28 -32.48 12.84 8.19
CA ASN A 28 -31.52 12.13 9.04
C ASN A 28 -30.12 12.64 8.64
N PRO A 29 -29.24 12.99 9.58
CA PRO A 29 -27.85 13.22 9.24
C PRO A 29 -27.37 11.87 8.69
N SER A 30 -27.23 11.82 7.36
CA SER A 30 -26.44 10.79 6.72
C SER A 30 -25.15 10.71 7.52
N ALA A 31 -24.89 9.53 8.10
CA ALA A 31 -23.52 9.14 8.36
C ALA A 31 -22.68 9.53 7.14
N PRO A 32 -21.41 9.94 7.28
CA PRO A 32 -20.55 10.14 6.13
C PRO A 32 -20.32 8.79 5.42
N GLY A 33 -21.33 8.36 4.68
CA GLY A 33 -21.33 7.31 3.68
C GLY A 33 -20.75 7.89 2.41
N GLY A 34 -19.50 8.34 2.51
CA GLY A 34 -18.60 8.43 1.39
C GLY A 34 -17.47 7.52 1.76
N GLY A 35 -17.51 6.25 1.33
CA GLY A 35 -16.36 5.37 1.48
C GLY A 35 -15.19 6.10 0.83
N ALA A 36 -14.26 6.60 1.64
CA ALA A 36 -13.05 7.19 1.11
C ALA A 36 -12.42 6.13 0.22
N ASP A 37 -12.16 6.49 -1.03
CA ASP A 37 -11.40 5.66 -1.95
C ASP A 37 -10.17 5.12 -1.20
N ILE A 38 -10.01 3.79 -1.15
CA ILE A 38 -8.98 3.11 -0.34
C ILE A 38 -7.60 3.70 -0.66
N ARG A 39 -7.36 4.08 -1.92
CA ARG A 39 -6.13 4.76 -2.34
C ARG A 39 -5.92 6.07 -1.59
N THR A 40 -6.96 6.90 -1.54
CA THR A 40 -6.95 8.18 -0.81
C THR A 40 -6.71 7.97 0.67
N GLN A 41 -7.36 6.97 1.28
CA GLN A 41 -7.15 6.62 2.69
C GLN A 41 -5.69 6.19 2.96
N LEU A 42 -5.12 5.33 2.11
CA LEU A 42 -3.72 4.90 2.23
C LEU A 42 -2.76 6.09 2.10
N LEU A 43 -2.99 6.99 1.14
CA LEU A 43 -2.15 8.17 0.95
C LEU A 43 -2.27 9.17 2.10
N GLN A 44 -3.45 9.30 2.72
CA GLN A 44 -3.65 10.14 3.89
C GLN A 44 -3.00 9.55 5.15
N GLU A 45 -3.10 8.24 5.35
CA GLU A 45 -2.54 7.55 6.53
C GLU A 45 -1.02 7.49 6.48
N PHE A 46 -0.45 7.10 5.33
CA PHE A 46 0.99 6.95 5.18
C PHE A 46 1.67 8.26 4.79
N GLY A 47 1.11 9.00 3.82
CA GLY A 47 1.76 10.17 3.21
C GLY A 47 3.11 9.86 2.57
N ARG A 48 3.92 10.90 2.34
CA ARG A 48 5.30 10.77 1.85
C ARG A 48 6.29 10.64 3.00
N LEU A 49 6.99 9.51 3.09
CA LEU A 49 8.04 9.29 4.07
C LEU A 49 9.29 10.11 3.70
N LYS A 50 9.64 11.11 4.52
CA LYS A 50 10.92 11.81 4.41
C LYS A 50 12.05 10.85 4.81
N ILE A 51 12.92 10.51 3.85
CA ILE A 51 13.94 9.47 4.03
C ILE A 51 15.32 9.98 3.63
N LYS A 52 16.33 9.69 4.46
CA LYS A 52 17.72 10.11 4.22
C LYS A 52 18.49 9.00 3.50
N ALA A 53 18.99 9.29 2.31
CA ALA A 53 19.91 8.41 1.60
C ALA A 53 21.26 8.30 2.34
N LYS A 54 21.77 7.07 2.48
CA LYS A 54 23.00 6.75 3.21
C LYS A 54 24.00 6.02 2.30
N GLY A 55 25.23 5.85 2.79
CA GLY A 55 26.28 5.10 2.08
C GLY A 55 26.97 5.86 0.94
N LYS A 56 27.80 5.10 0.20
CA LYS A 56 28.43 5.44 -1.08
C LYS A 56 28.25 4.23 -2.00
N PRO A 57 27.51 4.34 -3.11
CA PRO A 57 26.72 5.47 -3.57
C PRO A 57 25.57 5.80 -2.60
N LYS A 58 24.93 6.96 -2.76
CA LYS A 58 23.81 7.36 -1.91
C LYS A 58 22.58 6.51 -2.22
N THR A 59 22.13 5.73 -1.25
CA THR A 59 21.03 4.78 -1.46
C THR A 59 20.02 4.89 -0.32
N LEU A 60 18.73 4.80 -0.64
CA LEU A 60 17.69 4.71 0.35
C LEU A 60 17.88 3.42 1.17
N PRO A 61 17.84 3.47 2.51
CA PRO A 61 17.94 2.27 3.33
C PRO A 61 16.88 1.23 2.92
N PHE A 62 17.32 0.07 2.44
CA PHE A 62 16.41 -0.94 1.89
C PHE A 62 15.41 -1.42 2.94
N ASP A 63 15.82 -1.52 4.21
CA ASP A 63 14.96 -1.94 5.31
C ASP A 63 13.81 -0.96 5.55
N ALA A 64 14.06 0.34 5.42
CA ALA A 64 13.04 1.38 5.57
C ALA A 64 12.07 1.38 4.37
N VAL A 65 12.58 1.15 3.16
CA VAL A 65 11.76 1.02 1.94
C VAL A 65 10.86 -0.22 2.07
N ASP A 66 11.44 -1.38 2.36
CA ASP A 66 10.74 -2.66 2.49
C ASP A 66 9.65 -2.60 3.57
N LYS A 67 9.99 -2.10 4.76
CA LYS A 67 9.01 -1.94 5.86
C LYS A 67 7.84 -1.07 5.45
N ARG A 68 8.10 0.03 4.74
CA ARG A 68 7.06 0.97 4.31
C ARG A 68 6.15 0.34 3.25
N LEU A 69 6.72 -0.30 2.23
CA LEU A 69 5.94 -0.99 1.20
C LEU A 69 5.08 -2.11 1.79
N GLN A 70 5.66 -2.91 2.69
CA GLN A 70 4.93 -3.98 3.37
C GLN A 70 3.81 -3.44 4.26
N ALA A 71 4.04 -2.35 4.99
CA ALA A 71 3.02 -1.74 5.84
C ALA A 71 1.81 -1.24 5.03
N VAL A 72 2.06 -0.60 3.88
CA VAL A 72 0.98 -0.15 2.97
C VAL A 72 0.21 -1.35 2.43
N ALA A 73 0.91 -2.40 1.98
CA ALA A 73 0.26 -3.61 1.46
C ALA A 73 -0.55 -4.35 2.53
N THR A 74 -0.05 -4.45 3.76
CA THR A 74 -0.78 -5.04 4.89
C THR A 74 -2.02 -4.22 5.23
N ARG A 75 -1.89 -2.89 5.30
CA ARG A 75 -3.01 -2.00 5.58
C ARG A 75 -4.09 -2.08 4.50
N TYR A 76 -3.69 -2.17 3.24
CA TYR A 76 -4.61 -2.42 2.14
C TYR A 76 -5.42 -3.70 2.34
N ALA A 77 -4.75 -4.81 2.67
CA ALA A 77 -5.42 -6.09 2.90
C ALA A 77 -6.44 -6.02 4.06
N GLU A 78 -6.13 -5.30 5.13
CA GLU A 78 -7.07 -5.05 6.24
C GLU A 78 -8.29 -4.24 5.80
N LEU A 79 -8.08 -3.17 5.03
CA LEU A 79 -9.18 -2.33 4.54
C LEU A 79 -10.07 -3.08 3.54
N ALA A 80 -9.44 -3.84 2.63
CA ALA A 80 -10.12 -4.65 1.63
C ALA A 80 -10.99 -5.75 2.29
N ALA A 81 -10.48 -6.44 3.32
CA ALA A 81 -11.22 -7.49 4.03
C ALA A 81 -12.47 -6.99 4.77
N ASN A 82 -12.52 -5.70 5.12
CA ASN A 82 -13.65 -5.09 5.82
C ASN A 82 -14.68 -4.45 4.87
N ARG A 83 -14.49 -4.55 3.55
CA ARG A 83 -15.39 -3.95 2.56
C ARG A 83 -16.58 -4.87 2.28
N PRO A 84 -17.82 -4.37 2.25
CA PRO A 84 -18.95 -5.16 1.79
C PRO A 84 -18.77 -5.52 0.30
N ALA A 85 -19.08 -6.77 -0.06
CA ALA A 85 -18.89 -7.41 -1.38
C ALA A 85 -19.77 -6.84 -2.52
N ALA A 86 -19.96 -5.52 -2.55
CA ALA A 86 -20.90 -4.86 -3.43
C ALA A 86 -20.24 -3.76 -4.25
N THR A 87 -19.29 -4.10 -5.13
CA THR A 87 -18.90 -3.25 -6.27
C THR A 87 -18.20 -4.11 -7.33
N PRO A 88 -18.47 -3.96 -8.64
CA PRO A 88 -17.79 -4.70 -9.70
C PRO A 88 -16.27 -4.45 -9.65
N ALA A 89 -15.49 -5.43 -10.14
CA ALA A 89 -14.03 -5.47 -10.19
C ALA A 89 -13.42 -4.07 -10.39
N GLU A 90 -12.95 -3.50 -9.29
CA GLU A 90 -12.28 -2.20 -9.30
C GLU A 90 -10.94 -2.33 -10.05
N VAL A 91 -10.41 -1.23 -10.56
CA VAL A 91 -9.06 -1.23 -11.15
C VAL A 91 -8.05 -1.46 -10.01
N PRO A 92 -6.94 -2.21 -10.23
CA PRO A 92 -5.89 -2.34 -9.22
C PRO A 92 -5.44 -0.96 -8.72
N ILE A 93 -5.23 -0.84 -7.41
CA ILE A 93 -4.74 0.41 -6.83
C ILE A 93 -3.24 0.46 -7.02
N GLU A 94 -2.79 1.37 -7.87
CA GLU A 94 -1.37 1.60 -8.15
C GLU A 94 -0.85 2.81 -7.36
N LEU A 95 0.31 2.62 -6.72
CA LEU A 95 1.03 3.65 -5.99
C LEU A 95 2.47 3.75 -6.49
N THR A 96 2.94 4.96 -6.71
CA THR A 96 4.33 5.23 -7.17
C THR A 96 5.30 5.43 -6.01
N PHE A 97 6.60 5.35 -6.30
CA PHE A 97 7.64 5.65 -5.30
C PHE A 97 7.55 7.10 -4.80
N ALA A 98 7.30 8.08 -5.67
CA ALA A 98 7.21 9.49 -5.33
C ALA A 98 6.01 9.83 -4.43
N GLU A 99 4.96 8.99 -4.45
CA GLU A 99 3.82 9.13 -3.56
C GLU A 99 4.09 8.61 -2.15
N LEU A 100 4.98 7.63 -2.01
CA LEU A 100 5.29 7.00 -0.72
C LEU A 100 6.57 7.52 -0.08
N PHE A 101 7.50 8.07 -0.85
CA PHE A 101 8.82 8.47 -0.38
C PHE A 101 9.21 9.87 -0.86
N ALA A 102 9.86 10.61 0.03
CA ALA A 102 10.51 11.89 -0.26
C ALA A 102 11.97 11.81 0.18
N PRO A 103 12.88 11.38 -0.71
CA PRO A 103 14.31 11.38 -0.43
C PRO A 103 14.83 12.78 -0.12
N ASN A 104 15.89 12.84 0.70
CA ASN A 104 16.59 14.10 0.97
C ASN A 104 17.45 14.61 -0.22
N ARG A 105 17.49 13.87 -1.34
CA ARG A 105 18.19 14.22 -2.58
C ARG A 105 17.65 13.38 -3.75
N GLU A 106 17.63 13.97 -4.94
CA GLU A 106 17.22 13.28 -6.16
C GLU A 106 18.30 12.35 -6.72
N ASP A 107 19.57 12.73 -6.60
CA ASP A 107 20.72 11.88 -6.97
C ASP A 107 20.98 10.83 -5.90
N CYS A 108 20.14 9.80 -5.88
CA CYS A 108 20.29 8.63 -5.06
C CYS A 108 19.74 7.38 -5.77
N PHE A 109 19.86 6.24 -5.10
CA PHE A 109 19.42 4.95 -5.59
C PHE A 109 18.38 4.33 -4.67
N VAL A 110 17.53 3.47 -5.25
CA VAL A 110 16.66 2.55 -4.54
C VAL A 110 17.22 1.15 -4.70
N ALA A 111 17.28 0.39 -3.61
CA ALA A 111 17.67 -1.00 -3.66
C ALA A 111 16.54 -1.86 -4.26
N LEU A 112 16.89 -2.76 -5.18
CA LEU A 112 15.97 -3.72 -5.78
C LEU A 112 15.93 -4.99 -4.91
N SER A 113 15.40 -4.84 -3.69
CA SER A 113 15.25 -5.93 -2.73
C SER A 113 14.25 -6.98 -3.21
N ASN A 114 14.24 -8.17 -2.59
CA ASN A 114 13.23 -9.19 -2.89
C ASN A 114 11.81 -8.67 -2.63
N THR A 115 11.61 -7.78 -1.66
CA THR A 115 10.31 -7.14 -1.37
C THR A 115 9.88 -6.21 -2.50
N VAL A 116 10.79 -5.36 -2.97
CA VAL A 116 10.54 -4.46 -4.10
C VAL A 116 10.19 -5.25 -5.36
N ILE A 117 10.99 -6.26 -5.69
CA ILE A 117 10.74 -7.11 -6.88
C ILE A 117 9.42 -7.88 -6.77
N ARG A 118 9.00 -8.28 -5.57
CA ARG A 118 7.72 -8.95 -5.34
C ARG A 118 6.52 -8.02 -5.55
N LEU A 119 6.62 -6.77 -5.13
CA LEU A 119 5.48 -5.86 -5.04
C LEU A 119 5.31 -4.95 -6.27
N MET A 120 6.40 -4.72 -7.00
CA MET A 120 6.35 -3.98 -8.26
C MET A 120 5.71 -4.84 -9.36
N PRO A 121 4.78 -4.28 -10.15
CA PRO A 121 4.34 -4.96 -11.36
C PRO A 121 5.50 -5.05 -12.35
N GLU A 122 5.58 -6.16 -13.10
CA GLU A 122 6.67 -6.40 -14.04
C GLU A 122 6.75 -5.33 -15.14
N SER A 123 5.62 -4.74 -15.54
CA SER A 123 5.54 -3.60 -16.45
C SER A 123 6.29 -2.36 -15.93
N ALA A 124 6.29 -2.12 -14.62
CA ALA A 124 7.05 -1.03 -14.01
C ALA A 124 8.55 -1.34 -13.90
N LEU A 125 8.94 -2.61 -13.97
CA LEU A 125 10.34 -3.03 -14.00
C LEU A 125 10.92 -3.06 -15.42
N ALA A 126 10.06 -3.14 -16.45
CA ALA A 126 10.48 -3.20 -17.85
C ALA A 126 11.49 -2.09 -18.21
N ASP A 127 12.54 -2.50 -18.91
CA ASP A 127 13.62 -1.63 -19.38
C ASP A 127 14.33 -0.79 -18.29
N LEU A 128 14.20 -1.19 -17.02
CA LEU A 128 14.85 -0.48 -15.93
C LEU A 128 16.36 -0.76 -15.93
N ALA A 129 17.17 0.31 -15.93
CA ALA A 129 18.61 0.20 -15.78
C ALA A 129 18.98 -0.30 -14.39
N ILE A 130 19.80 -1.35 -14.35
CA ILE A 130 20.24 -2.02 -13.14
C ILE A 130 21.69 -1.65 -12.85
N TYR A 131 21.96 -1.30 -11.60
CA TYR A 131 23.27 -0.91 -11.11
C TYR A 131 23.74 -1.89 -10.02
N ALA A 132 25.05 -2.16 -10.03
CA ALA A 132 25.75 -2.87 -8.95
C ALA A 132 25.83 -2.01 -7.67
N PRO A 133 26.29 -2.57 -6.54
CA PRO A 133 26.38 -1.85 -5.26
C PRO A 133 27.28 -0.62 -5.31
N ASP A 134 28.24 -0.60 -6.23
CA ASP A 134 29.20 0.47 -6.48
C ASP A 134 28.71 1.53 -7.49
N ALA A 135 27.43 1.47 -7.89
CA ALA A 135 26.80 2.31 -8.91
C ALA A 135 27.32 2.11 -10.35
N GLN A 136 28.01 1.01 -10.65
CA GLN A 136 28.30 0.67 -12.06
C GLN A 136 27.06 0.05 -12.73
N PRO A 137 26.73 0.45 -13.97
CA PRO A 137 25.64 -0.17 -14.72
C PRO A 137 25.99 -1.62 -15.04
N VAL A 138 25.10 -2.56 -14.74
CA VAL A 138 25.30 -4.00 -15.03
C VAL A 138 24.41 -4.51 -16.14
N GLY A 139 23.34 -3.78 -16.47
CA GLY A 139 22.43 -4.18 -17.52
C GLY A 139 21.04 -3.58 -17.37
N THR A 140 20.10 -4.17 -18.08
CA THR A 140 18.69 -3.74 -18.11
C THR A 140 17.80 -4.87 -17.66
N PHE A 141 16.81 -4.58 -16.82
CA PHE A 141 15.82 -5.56 -16.37
C PHE A 141 15.20 -6.32 -17.56
N SER A 142 14.99 -7.62 -17.38
CA SER A 142 14.26 -8.45 -18.33
C SER A 142 12.97 -8.96 -17.68
N ASN A 143 13.07 -9.95 -16.78
CA ASN A 143 11.92 -10.67 -16.26
C ASN A 143 12.11 -11.00 -14.78
N THR A 144 11.02 -11.27 -14.06
CA THR A 144 11.09 -11.85 -12.71
C THR A 144 11.09 -13.39 -12.73
N TYR A 145 11.58 -14.00 -11.66
CA TYR A 145 11.37 -15.44 -11.40
C TYR A 145 11.30 -15.69 -9.89
N THR A 146 10.70 -16.81 -9.51
CA THR A 146 10.60 -17.21 -8.11
C THR A 146 11.51 -18.38 -7.80
N TYR A 147 12.00 -18.40 -6.56
CA TYR A 147 12.69 -19.55 -6.00
C TYR A 147 11.98 -19.94 -4.71
N SER A 148 11.42 -21.14 -4.70
CA SER A 148 10.76 -21.70 -3.52
C SER A 148 11.64 -22.79 -2.94
N ARG A 149 11.91 -22.71 -1.63
CA ARG A 149 12.60 -23.77 -0.90
C ARG A 149 11.61 -24.39 0.08
N THR A 150 11.31 -25.67 -0.12
CA THR A 150 10.54 -26.48 0.83
C THR A 150 11.51 -27.15 1.81
N ALA A 151 11.59 -26.60 3.02
CA ALA A 151 12.31 -27.18 4.15
C ALA A 151 11.40 -27.16 5.40
N VAL A 152 11.95 -27.03 6.60
CA VAL A 152 11.17 -26.93 7.85
C VAL A 152 10.22 -25.72 7.86
N SER A 153 10.56 -24.65 7.16
CA SER A 153 9.61 -23.64 6.70
C SER A 153 9.69 -23.51 5.19
N SER A 154 8.54 -23.42 4.52
CA SER A 154 8.47 -23.06 3.11
C SER A 154 8.59 -21.55 2.99
N TYR A 155 9.47 -21.10 2.10
CA TYR A 155 9.52 -19.69 1.71
C TYR A 155 9.71 -19.56 0.21
N THR A 156 9.14 -18.49 -0.34
CA THR A 156 9.28 -18.10 -1.75
C THR A 156 10.00 -16.76 -1.81
N LEU A 157 11.11 -16.70 -2.54
CA LEU A 157 11.83 -15.47 -2.86
C LEU A 157 11.56 -15.06 -4.30
N HIS A 158 11.46 -13.74 -4.51
CA HIS A 158 11.31 -13.13 -5.83
C HIS A 158 12.64 -12.57 -6.28
N PHE A 159 13.04 -12.94 -7.48
CA PHE A 159 14.32 -12.62 -8.12
C PHE A 159 14.09 -12.06 -9.52
N PHE A 160 15.16 -11.61 -10.18
CA PHE A 160 15.04 -11.09 -11.53
C PHE A 160 16.21 -11.47 -12.44
N GLN A 161 15.96 -11.38 -13.74
CA GLN A 161 16.93 -11.49 -14.80
C GLN A 161 17.16 -10.12 -15.42
N TYR A 162 18.38 -9.91 -15.91
CA TYR A 162 18.74 -8.69 -16.63
C TYR A 162 19.61 -9.02 -17.83
N ARG A 163 19.50 -8.22 -18.89
CA ARG A 163 20.38 -8.28 -20.06
C ARG A 163 21.61 -7.43 -19.80
N THR A 164 22.78 -8.04 -19.84
CA THR A 164 24.07 -7.36 -19.75
C THR A 164 24.35 -6.53 -21.02
N PRO A 165 25.34 -5.61 -21.00
CA PRO A 165 25.66 -4.77 -22.16
C PRO A 165 26.04 -5.55 -23.44
N ASP A 166 26.56 -6.77 -23.30
CA ASP A 166 26.87 -7.70 -24.40
C ASP A 166 25.64 -8.50 -24.88
N GLY A 167 24.45 -8.21 -24.34
CA GLY A 167 23.18 -8.83 -24.74
C GLY A 167 22.88 -10.18 -24.07
N ARG A 168 23.76 -10.67 -23.18
CA ARG A 168 23.55 -11.96 -22.49
C ARG A 168 22.53 -11.81 -21.36
N LEU A 169 21.74 -12.87 -21.13
CA LEU A 169 20.79 -12.91 -20.02
C LEU A 169 21.49 -13.41 -18.76
N SER A 170 21.51 -12.58 -17.72
CA SER A 170 22.06 -12.90 -16.40
C SER A 170 20.94 -13.05 -15.37
N LYS A 171 21.14 -13.92 -14.37
CA LYS A 171 20.23 -14.13 -13.23
C LYS A 171 20.84 -13.49 -11.98
N THR A 172 20.00 -12.92 -11.12
CA THR A 172 20.44 -12.67 -9.74
C THR A 172 20.75 -14.00 -9.04
N GLY A 173 21.78 -14.08 -8.21
CA GLY A 173 22.13 -15.34 -7.53
C GLY A 173 21.02 -15.86 -6.59
N PRO A 174 21.22 -17.00 -5.92
CA PRO A 174 20.24 -17.56 -4.98
C PRO A 174 20.16 -16.79 -3.65
N ASP A 175 21.08 -15.86 -3.39
CA ASP A 175 21.13 -15.10 -2.14
C ASP A 175 20.14 -13.94 -2.15
N LEU A 176 19.75 -13.47 -0.96
CA LEU A 176 18.92 -12.27 -0.81
C LEU A 176 19.49 -11.07 -1.59
N LEU A 177 18.60 -10.35 -2.25
CA LEU A 177 18.97 -9.20 -3.08
C LEU A 177 19.40 -8.01 -2.23
N LEU A 178 18.74 -7.78 -1.08
CA LEU A 178 19.03 -6.67 -0.14
C LEU A 178 19.37 -5.37 -0.89
N ASP A 179 20.64 -4.94 -0.84
CA ASP A 179 21.19 -3.77 -1.54
C ASP A 179 22.21 -4.12 -2.65
N ARG A 180 22.23 -5.38 -3.10
CA ARG A 180 23.11 -5.92 -4.16
C ARG A 180 22.85 -5.31 -5.53
N PHE A 181 21.60 -4.96 -5.80
CA PHE A 181 21.19 -4.34 -7.06
C PHE A 181 20.38 -3.09 -6.77
N ARG A 182 20.53 -2.11 -7.65
CA ARG A 182 20.00 -0.77 -7.44
C ARG A 182 19.43 -0.21 -8.73
N ALA A 183 18.48 0.69 -8.60
CA ALA A 183 18.01 1.55 -9.68
C ALA A 183 18.16 3.01 -9.23
N ARG A 184 18.39 3.93 -10.18
CA ARG A 184 18.44 5.35 -9.85
C ARG A 184 17.05 5.82 -9.45
N TRP A 185 16.98 6.67 -8.42
CA TRP A 185 15.73 7.28 -7.98
C TRP A 185 15.00 7.98 -9.12
N THR A 186 15.73 8.73 -9.95
CA THR A 186 15.19 9.42 -11.13
C THR A 186 14.48 8.50 -12.11
N ASP A 187 14.87 7.23 -12.17
CA ASP A 187 14.37 6.27 -13.14
C ASP A 187 13.15 5.51 -12.60
N VAL A 188 12.97 5.48 -11.26
CA VAL A 188 11.92 4.71 -10.58
C VAL A 188 10.86 5.55 -9.89
N ARG A 189 11.14 6.82 -9.56
CA ARG A 189 10.26 7.63 -8.70
C ARG A 189 8.81 7.72 -9.20
N ASP A 190 8.65 7.81 -10.51
CA ASP A 190 7.34 7.95 -11.19
C ASP A 190 6.77 6.59 -11.62
N ARG A 191 7.48 5.49 -11.37
CA ARG A 191 7.02 4.13 -11.67
C ARG A 191 6.17 3.57 -10.52
N VAL A 192 5.24 2.70 -10.88
CA VAL A 192 4.41 1.97 -9.91
C VAL A 192 5.30 1.08 -9.04
N CYS A 193 5.25 1.29 -7.73
CA CYS A 193 6.01 0.52 -6.74
C CYS A 193 5.16 -0.52 -6.01
N LEU A 194 3.84 -0.30 -5.96
CA LEU A 194 2.84 -1.22 -5.42
C LEU A 194 1.68 -1.29 -6.42
N SER A 195 1.33 -2.51 -6.83
CA SER A 195 0.06 -2.80 -7.50
C SER A 195 -0.78 -3.67 -6.57
N LEU A 196 -1.81 -3.09 -5.97
CA LEU A 196 -2.67 -3.75 -5.00
C LEU A 196 -3.92 -4.30 -5.73
N PRO A 197 -4.18 -5.62 -5.66
CA PRO A 197 -5.23 -6.26 -6.44
C PRO A 197 -6.59 -5.74 -5.98
N ALA A 198 -7.51 -5.46 -6.92
CA ALA A 198 -8.86 -5.10 -6.55
C ALA A 198 -9.52 -6.20 -5.73
N THR A 199 -10.33 -5.80 -4.75
CA THR A 199 -10.99 -6.71 -3.82
C THR A 199 -11.86 -7.70 -4.61
N GLU A 200 -11.66 -9.02 -4.43
CA GLU A 200 -12.53 -10.07 -4.98
C GLU A 200 -13.87 -10.14 -4.24
#